data_AF-A0A9Q0PRF0-F1
#
_entry.id   AF-A0A9Q0PRF0-F1
#
_cell.length_a   1.000
_cell.length_b   1.000
_cell.length_c   1.000
_cell.angle_alpha   90.00
_cell.angle_beta   90.00
_cell.angle_gamma   90.00
#
_symmetry.space_group_name_H-M   'P 1'
#
loop_
_entity.id
_entity.type
_entity.pdbx_description
1 polymer ?
#
loop_
_entity_poly.entity_id
_entity_poly.type
_entity_poly.pdbx_seq_one_letter_code
_entity_poly.pdbx_strand_id
1 'polypeptide(L)'
;MYERAASKSSYNIVKDSESEQNGMEVSDDDNSAERRQNGVEAHNNNDSPSELAKLSELEMKTVENLEQQRMELQEENEKLMGLYEIAMHERDEIRRRLSSYEQNRVESRGELHCPEKHVEVDGENCLQSCAPPIYPGTKVSMEEICARLLNVEQAFVDFDGVLREIAATEEGLQQKQEEFRSLELLSSEMQDKKALVDKKLSALSYSLSNFSSSVAYFEQREVRAKARVNASVSYFRKKKDELARLQVCKEDAEANLRRIQQSKIELRSILEVLKSKIEEKNQRQESEKVLFAIDNIEKVDNTSQRNWQVCGKASELLKYEEEKNKLQSEMKLSREKLVFIRREVEDWSKRLDKIEGEIQVVQMDTQKGSKSVEEMEFALQTVIQEKETLLEITENGMSEIQSMILEYQQCVFDTDLKEAELKTLEEELQLGFGRIEELRKMRAAASEKMTKLLQNTSSHSCSADDKMEE
;
A
#
# COMPACT_ATOMS: atom_id res chain seq x y z
N MET A 1 -18.50 -19.01 25.18
CA MET A 1 -17.52 -18.46 26.13
C MET A 1 -16.43 -17.73 25.35
N TYR A 2 -16.63 -16.44 25.07
CA TYR A 2 -15.53 -15.50 24.82
C TYR A 2 -16.05 -14.13 25.26
N GLU A 3 -15.60 -13.71 26.45
CA GLU A 3 -15.88 -12.40 27.03
C GLU A 3 -15.04 -11.34 26.34
N ARG A 4 -15.72 -10.25 25.98
CA ARG A 4 -15.17 -9.08 25.30
C ARG A 4 -14.73 -8.09 26.37
N ALA A 5 -13.42 -7.98 26.61
CA ALA A 5 -12.87 -6.94 27.46
C ALA A 5 -12.90 -5.59 26.72
N ALA A 6 -13.84 -4.73 27.08
CA ALA A 6 -13.88 -3.34 26.65
C ALA A 6 -13.02 -2.49 27.60
N SER A 7 -11.86 -2.02 27.12
CA SER A 7 -11.11 -0.96 27.81
C SER A 7 -11.74 0.40 27.51
N LYS A 8 -12.32 1.01 28.55
CA LYS A 8 -12.76 2.40 28.56
C LYS A 8 -11.52 3.30 28.66
N SER A 9 -11.22 4.06 27.61
CA SER A 9 -10.28 5.19 27.68
C SER A 9 -11.08 6.48 27.79
N SER A 10 -10.90 7.19 28.90
CA SER A 10 -11.55 8.45 29.23
C SER A 10 -10.73 9.60 28.66
N TYR A 11 -11.19 10.21 27.57
CA TYR A 11 -10.64 11.48 27.09
C TYR A 11 -11.33 12.64 27.82
N ASN A 12 -10.57 13.34 28.65
CA ASN A 12 -10.94 14.64 29.21
C ASN A 12 -10.94 15.67 28.08
N ILE A 13 -12.10 16.29 27.84
CA ILE A 13 -12.27 17.45 26.98
C ILE A 13 -11.87 18.68 27.80
N VAL A 14 -10.70 19.24 27.53
CA VAL A 14 -10.39 20.63 27.91
C VAL A 14 -10.94 21.51 26.79
N LYS A 15 -11.97 22.29 27.12
CA LYS A 15 -12.45 23.38 26.28
C LYS A 15 -11.55 24.58 26.52
N ASP A 16 -10.80 25.01 25.51
CA ASP A 16 -10.32 26.38 25.44
C ASP A 16 -11.07 27.09 24.31
N SER A 17 -11.81 28.11 24.74
CA SER A 17 -12.63 29.01 23.97
C SER A 17 -11.80 30.17 23.43
N GLU A 18 -11.94 30.42 22.13
CA GLU A 18 -11.52 31.64 21.44
C GLU A 18 -12.33 32.86 21.93
N SER A 19 -11.65 33.99 22.11
CA SER A 19 -12.12 35.37 21.84
C SER A 19 -10.91 36.30 22.01
N GLU A 20 -10.34 36.84 20.92
CA GLU A 20 -10.70 38.07 20.20
C GLU A 20 -10.14 39.38 20.81
N GLN A 21 -9.53 40.16 19.90
CA GLN A 21 -9.43 41.63 19.82
C GLN A 21 -8.25 42.40 20.45
N ASN A 22 -7.42 42.91 19.51
CA ASN A 22 -7.01 44.32 19.30
C ASN A 22 -6.55 45.20 20.47
N GLY A 23 -5.39 45.82 20.31
CA GLY A 23 -4.97 46.96 21.13
C GLY A 23 -3.61 47.51 20.73
N MET A 24 -3.58 48.26 19.64
CA MET A 24 -2.48 49.13 19.22
C MET A 24 -2.32 50.28 20.22
N GLU A 25 -1.15 50.46 20.82
CA GLU A 25 -0.77 51.77 21.36
C GLU A 25 0.75 51.97 21.31
N VAL A 26 1.10 53.04 20.59
CA VAL A 26 2.42 53.64 20.46
C VAL A 26 2.59 54.59 21.63
N SER A 27 3.74 54.55 22.29
CA SER A 27 4.22 55.68 23.09
C SER A 27 5.73 55.68 23.09
N ASP A 28 6.27 56.58 22.26
CA ASP A 28 7.55 57.23 22.48
C ASP A 28 7.50 57.99 23.81
N ASP A 29 8.56 57.94 24.60
CA ASP A 29 9.09 59.13 25.26
C ASP A 29 10.49 58.91 25.84
N ASP A 30 11.28 59.95 25.57
CA ASP A 30 12.68 60.16 25.89
C ASP A 30 13.00 60.13 27.39
N ASN A 31 14.18 59.62 27.76
CA ASN A 31 15.03 60.40 28.65
C ASN A 31 16.54 60.16 28.46
N SER A 32 17.16 61.24 27.98
CA SER A 32 18.58 61.62 27.95
C SER A 32 19.32 61.36 29.27
N ALA A 33 20.50 60.72 29.26
CA ALA A 33 21.85 61.27 29.05
C ALA A 33 22.60 61.70 30.34
N GLU A 34 23.72 61.03 30.63
CA GLU A 34 25.06 61.61 30.92
C GLU A 34 26.05 60.45 31.26
N ARG A 35 26.91 60.01 30.34
CA ARG A 35 28.27 60.51 30.01
C ARG A 35 29.29 60.37 31.16
N ARG A 36 30.23 59.44 31.02
CA ARG A 36 31.69 59.72 31.02
C ARG A 36 32.50 58.56 30.44
N GLN A 37 33.49 58.98 29.65
CA GLN A 37 34.39 58.23 28.77
C GLN A 37 35.50 57.51 29.56
N ASN A 38 36.00 56.43 28.97
CA ASN A 38 37.41 55.98 28.84
C ASN A 38 37.33 54.53 28.33
N GLY A 39 38.05 54.00 27.36
CA GLY A 39 39.12 54.45 26.49
C GLY A 39 39.45 53.23 25.60
N VAL A 40 39.75 53.52 24.34
CA VAL A 40 40.46 52.69 23.33
C VAL A 40 40.73 51.22 23.67
N GLU A 41 40.09 50.31 22.93
CA GLU A 41 40.78 49.13 22.39
C GLU A 41 40.07 48.64 21.12
N ALA A 42 40.75 48.81 19.99
CA ALA A 42 40.36 48.26 18.71
C ALA A 42 40.65 46.75 18.73
N HIS A 43 39.61 45.94 18.92
CA HIS A 43 39.65 44.53 18.55
C HIS A 43 38.97 44.33 17.20
N ASN A 44 39.79 43.92 16.23
CA ASN A 44 39.39 43.39 14.94
C ASN A 44 38.39 42.25 15.12
N ASN A 45 37.10 42.54 14.96
CA ASN A 45 36.09 41.52 14.70
C ASN A 45 36.12 41.21 13.20
N ASN A 46 36.95 40.23 12.85
CA ASN A 46 36.86 39.50 11.58
C ASN A 46 36.19 38.13 11.82
N ASP A 47 35.17 38.10 12.69
CA ASP A 47 34.30 36.94 12.84
C ASP A 47 33.31 36.90 11.67
N SER A 48 33.81 36.28 10.61
CA SER A 48 33.10 35.41 9.68
C SER A 48 31.57 35.61 9.55
N PRO A 49 31.12 36.40 8.56
CA PRO A 49 29.73 36.38 8.05
C PRO A 49 29.26 34.99 7.57
N SER A 50 30.18 34.02 7.51
CA SER A 50 30.02 32.67 6.95
C SER A 50 29.26 31.70 7.86
N GLU A 51 29.36 31.81 9.19
CA GLU A 51 28.66 30.88 10.10
C GLU A 51 27.20 31.27 10.31
N LEU A 52 26.90 32.57 10.39
CA LEU A 52 25.53 33.07 10.50
C LEU A 52 24.71 32.75 9.24
N ALA A 53 25.35 32.82 8.07
CA ALA A 53 24.74 32.43 6.79
C ALA A 53 24.43 30.93 6.71
N LYS A 54 25.29 30.06 7.26
CA LYS A 54 25.06 28.59 7.28
C LYS A 54 23.95 28.19 8.25
N LEU A 55 23.85 28.86 9.40
CA LEU A 55 22.75 28.66 10.35
C LEU A 55 21.41 29.09 9.74
N SER A 56 21.37 30.24 9.07
CA SER A 56 20.19 30.72 8.35
C SER A 56 19.79 29.78 7.19
N GLU A 57 20.75 29.22 6.46
CA GLU A 57 20.48 28.26 5.37
C GLU A 57 19.96 26.90 5.89
N LEU A 58 20.44 26.47 7.06
CA LEU A 58 19.94 25.26 7.72
C LEU A 58 18.51 25.46 8.24
N GLU A 59 18.25 26.64 8.81
CA GLU A 59 16.94 27.04 9.32
C GLU A 59 15.92 27.15 8.17
N MET A 60 16.28 27.75 7.04
CA MET A 60 15.45 27.75 5.83
C MET A 60 15.12 26.34 5.34
N LYS A 61 16.09 25.42 5.31
CA LYS A 61 15.83 24.02 4.92
C LYS A 61 14.92 23.28 5.89
N THR A 62 14.96 23.61 7.19
CA THR A 62 14.01 23.05 8.14
C THR A 62 12.60 23.62 7.96
N VAL A 63 12.48 24.90 7.65
CA VAL A 63 11.18 25.55 7.37
C VAL A 63 10.57 24.98 6.09
N GLU A 64 11.35 24.83 5.01
CA GLU A 64 10.88 24.19 3.77
C GLU A 64 10.41 22.74 4.01
N ASN A 65 11.15 21.95 4.78
CA ASN A 65 10.73 20.58 5.12
C ASN A 65 9.42 20.54 5.91
N LEU A 66 9.23 21.48 6.85
CA LEU A 66 8.01 21.58 7.64
C LEU A 66 6.82 22.07 6.81
N GLU A 67 7.02 23.05 5.92
CA GLU A 67 6.00 23.49 4.97
C GLU A 67 5.60 22.36 4.02
N GLN A 68 6.56 21.59 3.53
CA GLN A 68 6.29 20.43 2.69
C GLN A 68 5.50 19.35 3.45
N GLN A 69 5.87 19.05 4.71
CA GLN A 69 5.08 18.15 5.56
C GLN A 69 3.66 18.67 5.78
N ARG A 70 3.48 19.97 5.99
CA ARG A 70 2.17 20.58 6.21
C ARG A 70 1.29 20.48 4.96
N MET A 71 1.89 20.71 3.79
CA MET A 71 1.20 20.59 2.51
C MET A 71 0.78 19.13 2.24
N GLU A 72 1.66 18.15 2.53
CA GLU A 72 1.35 16.72 2.44
C GLU A 72 0.16 16.34 3.35
N LEU A 73 0.15 16.84 4.59
CA LEU A 73 -0.95 16.62 5.55
C LEU A 73 -2.28 17.26 5.11
N GLN A 74 -2.22 18.42 4.45
CA GLN A 74 -3.42 19.07 3.89
C GLN A 74 -3.97 18.28 2.70
N GLU A 75 -3.10 17.80 1.79
CA GLU A 75 -3.52 16.97 0.65
C GLU A 75 -4.16 15.65 1.12
N GLU A 76 -3.59 15.00 2.15
CA GLU A 76 -4.17 13.80 2.75
C GLU A 76 -5.54 14.08 3.39
N ASN A 77 -5.69 15.19 4.11
CA ASN A 77 -6.97 15.59 4.68
C ASN A 77 -8.04 15.85 3.61
N GLU A 78 -7.69 16.48 2.49
CA GLU A 78 -8.61 16.67 1.36
C GLU A 78 -9.03 15.34 0.74
N LYS A 79 -8.09 14.40 0.55
CA LYS A 79 -8.41 13.05 0.06
C LYS A 79 -9.31 12.28 1.03
N LEU A 80 -9.03 12.37 2.33
CA LEU A 80 -9.84 11.73 3.37
C LEU A 80 -11.26 12.33 3.41
N MET A 81 -11.37 13.65 3.25
CA MET A 81 -12.66 14.34 3.15
C MET A 81 -13.45 13.87 1.92
N GLY A 82 -12.80 13.72 0.76
CA GLY A 82 -13.43 13.19 -0.45
C GLY A 82 -13.91 11.73 -0.29
N LEU A 83 -13.12 10.87 0.33
CA LEU A 83 -13.53 9.49 0.65
C LEU A 83 -14.73 9.46 1.61
N TYR A 84 -14.75 10.36 2.60
CA TYR A 84 -15.87 10.48 3.53
C TYR A 84 -17.16 10.92 2.83
N GLU A 85 -17.09 11.88 1.89
CA GLU A 85 -18.22 12.31 1.08
C GLU A 85 -18.77 11.18 0.20
N ILE A 86 -17.89 10.42 -0.45
CA ILE A 86 -18.28 9.24 -1.26
C ILE A 86 -19.00 8.21 -0.38
N ALA A 87 -18.42 7.85 0.78
CA ALA A 87 -19.02 6.89 1.69
C ALA A 87 -20.38 7.35 2.23
N MET A 88 -20.56 8.66 2.47
CA MET A 88 -21.86 9.22 2.83
C MET A 88 -22.87 9.09 1.68
N HIS A 89 -22.46 9.37 0.45
CA HIS A 89 -23.31 9.23 -0.73
C HIS A 89 -23.76 7.78 -0.95
N GLU A 90 -22.84 6.82 -0.88
CA GLU A 90 -23.15 5.39 -1.02
C GLU A 90 -24.11 4.90 0.08
N ARG A 91 -23.89 5.31 1.33
CA ARG A 91 -24.80 5.00 2.44
C ARG A 91 -26.21 5.53 2.19
N ASP A 92 -26.33 6.77 1.72
CA ASP A 92 -27.62 7.39 1.46
C ASP A 92 -28.31 6.77 0.22
N GLU A 93 -27.54 6.31 -0.76
CA GLU A 93 -28.06 5.55 -1.90
C GLU A 93 -28.58 4.16 -1.48
N ILE A 94 -27.83 3.43 -0.65
CA ILE A 94 -28.27 2.15 -0.07
C ILE A 94 -29.55 2.35 0.73
N ARG A 95 -29.60 3.39 1.59
CA ARG A 95 -30.80 3.72 2.36
C ARG A 95 -32.00 3.97 1.43
N ARG A 96 -31.81 4.70 0.34
CA ARG A 96 -32.88 4.97 -0.65
C ARG A 96 -33.37 3.69 -1.33
N ARG A 97 -32.45 2.80 -1.74
CA ARG A 97 -32.80 1.51 -2.35
C ARG A 97 -33.58 0.62 -1.37
N LEU A 98 -33.17 0.55 -0.11
CA LEU A 98 -33.87 -0.22 0.93
C LEU A 98 -35.28 0.32 1.19
N SER A 99 -35.47 1.64 1.29
CA SER A 99 -36.80 2.24 1.43
C SER A 99 -37.70 1.94 0.24
N SER A 100 -37.17 1.92 -0.99
CA SER A 100 -37.96 1.54 -2.17
C SER A 100 -38.35 0.06 -2.18
N TYR A 101 -37.49 -0.82 -1.65
CA TYR A 101 -37.77 -2.25 -1.56
C TYR A 101 -38.87 -2.58 -0.53
N GLU A 102 -38.89 -1.88 0.60
CA GLU A 102 -39.96 -2.00 1.61
C GLU A 102 -41.31 -1.50 1.08
N GLN A 103 -41.33 -0.45 0.26
CA GLN A 103 -42.55 0.07 -0.36
C GLN A 103 -43.16 -0.91 -1.37
N ASN A 104 -42.32 -1.56 -2.20
CA ASN A 104 -42.76 -2.52 -3.22
C ASN A 104 -43.33 -3.82 -2.61
N ARG A 105 -42.91 -4.22 -1.40
CA ARG A 105 -43.42 -5.43 -0.72
C ARG A 105 -44.85 -5.29 -0.17
N VAL A 106 -45.31 -4.07 0.09
CA VAL A 106 -46.65 -3.81 0.61
C VAL A 106 -47.69 -3.82 -0.52
N GLU A 107 -47.30 -3.45 -1.74
CA GLU A 107 -48.20 -3.45 -2.92
C GLU A 107 -48.41 -4.84 -3.54
N SER A 108 -47.51 -5.81 -3.31
CA SER A 108 -47.64 -7.18 -3.89
C SER A 108 -48.55 -8.13 -3.11
N ARG A 109 -49.25 -7.66 -2.06
CA ARG A 109 -50.17 -8.46 -1.22
C ARG A 109 -51.65 -8.17 -1.49
N GLY A 110 -51.98 -7.70 -2.69
CA GLY A 110 -53.35 -7.54 -3.17
C GLY A 110 -53.92 -8.85 -3.75
N GLU A 111 -54.82 -9.46 -2.99
CA GLU A 111 -55.98 -10.28 -3.42
C GLU A 111 -55.90 -11.00 -4.78
N LEU A 112 -55.54 -12.28 -4.75
CA LEU A 112 -55.96 -13.24 -5.79
C LEU A 112 -57.15 -14.05 -5.26
N HIS A 113 -58.35 -13.57 -5.56
CA HIS A 113 -59.59 -14.32 -5.45
C HIS A 113 -59.73 -15.20 -6.70
N CYS A 114 -59.52 -16.52 -6.55
CA CYS A 114 -59.85 -17.49 -7.61
C CYS A 114 -61.17 -18.18 -7.26
N PRO A 115 -62.19 -18.16 -8.14
CA PRO A 115 -63.36 -19.02 -7.99
C PRO A 115 -63.11 -20.34 -8.72
N GLU A 116 -63.05 -21.40 -7.93
CA GLU A 116 -63.09 -22.79 -8.34
C GLU A 116 -64.43 -23.09 -9.03
N LYS A 117 -64.40 -23.49 -10.32
CA LYS A 117 -65.57 -23.95 -11.06
C LYS A 117 -65.47 -25.46 -11.26
N HIS A 118 -66.36 -26.18 -10.61
CA HIS A 118 -66.63 -27.59 -10.88
C HIS A 118 -67.34 -27.72 -12.25
N VAL A 119 -66.82 -28.60 -13.10
CA VAL A 119 -67.52 -29.08 -14.29
C VAL A 119 -68.15 -30.41 -13.94
N GLU A 120 -69.46 -30.37 -13.72
CA GLU A 120 -70.37 -31.50 -13.58
C GLU A 120 -70.74 -31.95 -15.01
N VAL A 121 -70.33 -33.16 -15.41
CA VAL A 121 -70.75 -33.75 -16.69
C VAL A 121 -71.96 -34.63 -16.39
N ASP A 122 -73.11 -34.10 -16.76
CA ASP A 122 -74.43 -34.71 -16.68
C ASP A 122 -74.50 -35.96 -17.56
N GLY A 123 -75.13 -37.01 -17.03
CA GLY A 123 -75.41 -38.23 -17.74
C GLY A 123 -76.88 -38.28 -18.11
N GLU A 124 -77.21 -38.53 -19.38
CA GLU A 124 -78.56 -38.99 -19.75
C GLU A 124 -78.60 -39.80 -21.06
N ASN A 125 -78.77 -41.11 -20.87
CA ASN A 125 -79.79 -42.00 -21.43
C ASN A 125 -80.37 -41.89 -22.87
N CYS A 126 -80.41 -43.09 -23.47
CA CYS A 126 -81.53 -43.77 -24.17
C CYS A 126 -82.17 -43.16 -25.42
N LEU A 127 -82.02 -43.86 -26.56
CA LEU A 127 -83.13 -44.30 -27.43
C LEU A 127 -82.73 -45.64 -28.11
N GLN A 128 -83.33 -46.77 -27.75
CA GLN A 128 -84.51 -47.38 -28.38
C GLN A 128 -84.27 -47.96 -29.80
N SER A 129 -84.16 -49.29 -29.84
CA SER A 129 -84.84 -50.23 -30.74
C SER A 129 -85.33 -49.70 -32.10
N CYS A 130 -84.80 -50.29 -33.18
CA CYS A 130 -85.63 -50.82 -34.27
C CYS A 130 -84.81 -51.75 -35.19
N ALA A 131 -85.06 -53.06 -35.07
CA ALA A 131 -84.70 -54.01 -36.12
C ALA A 131 -85.69 -53.84 -37.29
N PRO A 132 -85.23 -53.70 -38.55
CA PRO A 132 -86.13 -53.72 -39.70
C PRO A 132 -86.43 -55.16 -40.16
N PRO A 133 -87.65 -55.44 -40.64
CA PRO A 133 -88.04 -56.74 -41.17
C PRO A 133 -87.48 -56.91 -42.59
N ILE A 134 -86.78 -58.03 -42.84
CA ILE A 134 -86.33 -58.39 -44.19
C ILE A 134 -87.46 -59.14 -44.90
N TYR A 135 -88.09 -58.48 -45.87
CA TYR A 135 -88.92 -59.10 -46.90
C TYR A 135 -88.02 -59.75 -47.97
N PRO A 136 -88.29 -60.99 -48.42
CA PRO A 136 -87.53 -61.64 -49.49
C PRO A 136 -88.12 -61.25 -50.85
N GLY A 137 -87.37 -60.49 -51.66
CA GLY A 137 -87.91 -60.00 -52.91
C GLY A 137 -86.94 -59.31 -53.87
N THR A 138 -85.67 -59.71 -53.95
CA THR A 138 -84.79 -59.27 -55.06
C THR A 138 -83.66 -60.26 -55.28
N LYS A 139 -83.52 -60.80 -56.49
CA LYS A 139 -82.40 -61.66 -56.89
C LYS A 139 -81.16 -60.79 -57.13
N VAL A 140 -80.47 -60.42 -56.06
CA VAL A 140 -79.07 -59.97 -56.12
C VAL A 140 -78.20 -61.21 -55.88
N SER A 141 -77.13 -61.39 -56.66
CA SER A 141 -76.19 -62.51 -56.48
C SER A 141 -75.55 -62.42 -55.08
N MET A 142 -75.49 -63.54 -54.36
CA MET A 142 -74.81 -63.65 -53.06
C MET A 142 -73.34 -63.18 -53.15
N GLU A 143 -72.69 -63.40 -54.30
CA GLU A 143 -71.32 -62.97 -54.57
C GLU A 143 -71.18 -61.44 -54.58
N GLU A 144 -72.22 -60.73 -55.03
CA GLU A 144 -72.23 -59.26 -55.06
C GLU A 144 -72.42 -58.66 -53.66
N ILE A 145 -73.22 -59.29 -52.81
CA ILE A 145 -73.40 -58.90 -51.40
C ILE A 145 -72.08 -59.10 -50.64
N CYS A 146 -71.43 -60.26 -50.80
CA CYS A 146 -70.15 -60.55 -50.17
C CYS A 146 -69.05 -59.57 -50.62
N ALA A 147 -68.96 -59.25 -51.92
CA ALA A 147 -67.97 -58.29 -52.43
C ALA A 147 -68.20 -56.86 -51.88
N ARG A 148 -69.47 -56.43 -51.73
CA ARG A 148 -69.81 -55.13 -51.14
C ARG A 148 -69.45 -55.06 -49.66
N LEU A 149 -69.75 -56.10 -48.89
CA LEU A 149 -69.39 -56.17 -47.47
C LEU A 149 -67.87 -56.17 -47.29
N LEU A 150 -67.13 -56.94 -48.09
CA LEU A 150 -65.66 -56.96 -48.06
C LEU A 150 -65.05 -55.57 -48.35
N ASN A 151 -65.61 -54.83 -49.30
CA ASN A 151 -65.16 -53.46 -49.62
C ASN A 151 -65.47 -52.46 -48.50
N VAL A 152 -66.60 -52.63 -47.81
CA VAL A 152 -66.97 -51.80 -46.64
C VAL A 152 -66.06 -52.13 -45.46
N GLU A 153 -65.84 -53.41 -45.15
CA GLU A 153 -64.92 -53.88 -44.11
C GLU A 153 -63.50 -53.34 -44.33
N GLN A 154 -62.99 -53.40 -45.57
CA GLN A 154 -61.68 -52.81 -45.90
C GLN A 154 -61.66 -51.29 -45.67
N ALA A 155 -62.72 -50.57 -46.02
CA ALA A 155 -62.81 -49.13 -45.77
C ALA A 155 -62.83 -48.78 -44.28
N PHE A 156 -63.44 -49.63 -43.44
CA PHE A 156 -63.38 -49.50 -41.98
C PHE A 156 -61.95 -49.74 -41.45
N VAL A 157 -61.28 -50.78 -41.93
CA VAL A 157 -59.88 -51.08 -41.54
C VAL A 157 -58.95 -49.92 -41.92
N ASP A 158 -59.11 -49.35 -43.12
CA ASP A 158 -58.33 -48.20 -43.58
C ASP A 158 -58.60 -46.96 -42.70
N PHE A 159 -59.86 -46.69 -42.36
CA PHE A 159 -60.26 -45.58 -41.49
C PHE A 159 -59.69 -45.72 -40.06
N ASP A 160 -59.82 -46.90 -39.46
CA ASP A 160 -59.27 -47.22 -38.14
C ASP A 160 -57.73 -47.22 -38.13
N GLY A 161 -57.12 -47.57 -39.26
CA GLY A 161 -55.67 -47.43 -39.48
C GLY A 161 -55.22 -45.98 -39.36
N VAL A 162 -55.86 -45.07 -40.10
CA VAL A 162 -55.55 -43.63 -40.06
C VAL A 162 -55.85 -43.03 -38.68
N LEU A 163 -56.92 -43.45 -38.01
CA LEU A 163 -57.23 -43.01 -36.64
C LEU A 163 -56.15 -43.37 -35.64
N ARG A 164 -55.64 -44.61 -35.68
CA ARG A 164 -54.55 -45.03 -34.80
C ARG A 164 -53.25 -44.28 -35.08
N GLU A 165 -52.96 -44.00 -36.35
CA GLU A 165 -51.79 -43.20 -36.73
C GLU A 165 -51.91 -41.74 -36.23
N ILE A 166 -53.10 -41.14 -36.28
CA ILE A 166 -53.37 -39.81 -35.67
C ILE A 166 -53.11 -39.87 -34.16
N ALA A 167 -53.67 -40.86 -33.45
CA ALA A 167 -53.51 -40.95 -32.00
C ALA A 167 -52.03 -41.11 -31.59
N ALA A 168 -51.28 -41.99 -32.29
CA ALA A 168 -49.86 -42.21 -32.01
C ALA A 168 -48.99 -40.97 -32.31
N THR A 169 -49.30 -40.23 -33.39
CA THR A 169 -48.59 -38.99 -33.72
C THR A 169 -48.92 -37.84 -32.77
N GLU A 170 -50.16 -37.74 -32.29
CA GLU A 170 -50.58 -36.76 -31.28
C GLU A 170 -49.91 -37.01 -29.93
N GLU A 171 -49.79 -38.26 -29.48
CA GLU A 171 -49.08 -38.62 -28.24
C GLU A 171 -47.59 -38.26 -28.32
N GLY A 172 -46.91 -38.62 -29.41
CA GLY A 172 -45.52 -38.26 -29.62
C GLY A 172 -45.28 -36.75 -29.70
N LEU A 173 -46.22 -36.01 -30.30
CA LEU A 173 -46.18 -34.54 -30.35
C LEU A 173 -46.37 -33.92 -28.96
N GLN A 174 -47.28 -34.46 -28.15
CA GLN A 174 -47.51 -33.98 -26.78
C GLN A 174 -46.26 -34.14 -25.91
N GLN A 175 -45.56 -35.28 -26.04
CA GLN A 175 -44.27 -35.50 -25.37
C GLN A 175 -43.22 -34.46 -25.83
N LYS A 176 -43.08 -34.26 -27.13
CA LYS A 176 -42.15 -33.26 -27.71
C LYS A 176 -42.46 -31.83 -27.25
N GLN A 177 -43.74 -31.51 -27.06
CA GLN A 177 -44.17 -30.20 -26.56
C GLN A 177 -43.81 -30.01 -25.08
N GLU A 178 -43.86 -31.07 -24.26
CA GLU A 178 -43.40 -31.02 -22.87
C GLU A 178 -41.87 -30.92 -22.77
N GLU A 179 -41.15 -31.65 -23.63
CA GLU A 179 -39.69 -31.52 -23.77
C GLU A 179 -39.31 -30.08 -24.16
N PHE A 180 -40.06 -29.47 -25.09
CA PHE A 180 -39.83 -28.08 -25.52
C PHE A 180 -39.99 -27.08 -24.36
N ARG A 181 -41.09 -27.16 -23.60
CA ARG A 181 -41.30 -26.30 -22.42
C ARG A 181 -40.21 -26.47 -21.36
N SER A 182 -39.76 -27.71 -21.15
CA SER A 182 -38.69 -28.02 -20.19
C SER A 182 -37.36 -27.41 -20.64
N LEU A 183 -37.08 -27.47 -21.94
CA LEU A 183 -35.87 -26.91 -22.53
C LEU A 183 -35.89 -25.36 -22.56
N GLU A 184 -37.05 -24.75 -22.77
CA GLU A 184 -37.23 -23.29 -22.68
C GLU A 184 -36.88 -22.78 -21.27
N LEU A 185 -37.36 -23.46 -20.23
CA LEU A 185 -37.04 -23.11 -18.85
C LEU A 185 -35.53 -23.19 -18.59
N LEU A 186 -34.89 -24.29 -19.04
CA LEU A 186 -33.44 -24.47 -18.89
C LEU A 186 -32.64 -23.41 -19.66
N SER A 187 -33.08 -23.05 -20.87
CA SER A 187 -32.47 -21.99 -21.67
C SER A 187 -32.52 -20.63 -20.95
N SER A 188 -33.69 -20.30 -20.36
CA SER A 188 -33.83 -19.09 -19.55
C SER A 188 -32.89 -19.07 -18.33
N GLU A 189 -32.76 -20.20 -17.62
CA GLU A 189 -31.85 -20.33 -16.47
C GLU A 189 -30.39 -20.12 -16.88
N MET A 190 -29.98 -20.69 -18.01
CA MET A 190 -28.62 -20.52 -18.55
C MET A 190 -28.35 -19.07 -18.95
N GLN A 191 -29.34 -18.39 -19.52
CA GLN A 191 -29.23 -16.99 -19.90
C GLN A 191 -29.11 -16.06 -18.68
N ASP A 192 -29.84 -16.34 -17.61
CA ASP A 192 -29.70 -15.63 -16.34
C ASP A 192 -28.33 -15.86 -15.70
N LYS A 193 -27.81 -17.10 -15.75
CA LYS A 193 -26.46 -17.42 -15.29
C LYS A 193 -25.40 -16.64 -16.08
N LYS A 194 -25.51 -16.60 -17.42
CA LYS A 194 -24.63 -15.81 -18.29
C LYS A 194 -24.64 -14.33 -17.89
N ALA A 195 -25.82 -13.75 -17.70
CA ALA A 195 -25.96 -12.34 -17.29
C ALA A 195 -25.37 -12.08 -15.89
N LEU A 196 -25.47 -13.04 -14.97
CA LEU A 196 -24.87 -12.93 -13.64
C LEU A 196 -23.34 -12.94 -13.71
N VAL A 197 -22.76 -13.87 -14.46
CA VAL A 197 -21.30 -13.97 -14.62
C VAL A 197 -20.75 -12.71 -15.30
N ASP A 198 -21.42 -12.19 -16.33
CA ASP A 198 -21.04 -10.94 -17.00
C ASP A 198 -21.01 -9.73 -16.05
N LYS A 199 -22.03 -9.60 -15.19
CA LYS A 199 -22.08 -8.56 -14.15
C LYS A 199 -20.93 -8.69 -13.16
N LYS A 200 -20.62 -9.92 -12.71
CA LYS A 200 -19.52 -10.18 -11.79
C LYS A 200 -18.17 -9.84 -12.43
N LEU A 201 -17.96 -10.26 -13.68
CA LEU A 201 -16.74 -9.99 -14.43
C LEU A 201 -16.54 -8.48 -14.63
N SER A 202 -17.61 -7.75 -14.96
CA SER A 202 -17.59 -6.29 -15.10
C SER A 202 -17.25 -5.58 -13.79
N ALA A 203 -17.85 -5.99 -12.67
CA ALA A 203 -17.59 -5.41 -11.35
C ALA A 203 -16.14 -5.66 -10.88
N LEU A 204 -15.62 -6.87 -11.13
CA LEU A 204 -14.25 -7.24 -10.79
C LEU A 204 -13.25 -6.48 -11.66
N SER A 205 -13.51 -6.37 -12.96
CA SER A 205 -12.69 -5.59 -13.91
C SER A 205 -12.61 -4.13 -13.52
N TYR A 206 -13.74 -3.51 -13.13
CA TYR A 206 -13.77 -2.13 -12.65
C TYR A 206 -12.93 -1.95 -11.38
N SER A 207 -13.07 -2.86 -10.41
CA SER A 207 -12.33 -2.82 -9.15
C SER A 207 -10.82 -2.90 -9.40
N LEU A 208 -10.36 -3.83 -10.25
CA LEU A 208 -8.95 -4.00 -10.58
C LEU A 208 -8.37 -2.83 -11.38
N SER A 209 -9.17 -2.24 -12.27
CA SER A 209 -8.74 -1.03 -12.98
C SER A 209 -8.47 0.13 -12.03
N ASN A 210 -9.30 0.28 -10.99
CA ASN A 210 -9.06 1.28 -9.93
C ASN A 210 -7.80 0.94 -9.11
N PHE A 211 -7.55 -0.34 -8.82
CA PHE A 211 -6.32 -0.78 -8.14
C PHE A 211 -5.05 -0.44 -8.93
N SER A 212 -5.07 -0.53 -10.27
CA SER A 212 -3.89 -0.20 -11.10
C SER A 212 -3.38 1.23 -10.86
N SER A 213 -4.29 2.19 -10.69
CA SER A 213 -3.93 3.58 -10.35
C SER A 213 -3.30 3.70 -8.95
N SER A 214 -3.72 2.86 -8.00
CA SER A 214 -3.17 2.79 -6.65
C SER A 214 -1.74 2.21 -6.66
N VAL A 215 -1.46 1.19 -7.47
CA VAL A 215 -0.10 0.60 -7.56
C VAL A 215 0.96 1.64 -7.91
N ALA A 216 0.68 2.52 -8.88
CA ALA A 216 1.59 3.59 -9.28
C ALA A 216 1.87 4.58 -8.13
N TYR A 217 0.86 4.88 -7.31
CA TYR A 217 1.04 5.70 -6.10
C TYR A 217 1.99 5.04 -5.10
N PHE A 218 1.82 3.74 -4.83
CA PHE A 218 2.70 3.01 -3.91
C PHE A 218 4.13 2.89 -4.43
N GLU A 219 4.33 2.73 -5.74
CA GLU A 219 5.67 2.78 -6.35
C GLU A 219 6.35 4.13 -6.12
N GLN A 220 5.64 5.24 -6.36
CA GLN A 220 6.19 6.57 -6.14
C GLN A 220 6.50 6.80 -4.65
N ARG A 221 5.61 6.34 -3.76
CA ARG A 221 5.79 6.43 -2.31
C ARG A 221 7.02 5.63 -1.84
N GLU A 222 7.23 4.43 -2.38
CA GLU A 222 8.42 3.61 -2.13
C GLU A 222 9.70 4.34 -2.59
N VAL A 223 9.70 4.91 -3.80
CA VAL A 223 10.84 5.69 -4.32
C VAL A 223 11.15 6.88 -3.41
N ARG A 224 10.13 7.62 -2.96
CA ARG A 224 10.30 8.75 -2.03
C ARG A 224 10.85 8.29 -0.68
N ALA A 225 10.35 7.18 -0.13
CA ALA A 225 10.84 6.61 1.12
C ALA A 225 12.31 6.18 1.00
N LYS A 226 12.69 5.51 -0.11
CA LYS A 226 14.09 5.17 -0.41
C LYS A 226 14.98 6.40 -0.50
N ALA A 227 14.52 7.47 -1.15
CA ALA A 227 15.26 8.71 -1.25
C ALA A 227 15.51 9.34 0.15
N ARG A 228 14.50 9.33 1.02
CA ARG A 228 14.62 9.81 2.42
C ARG A 228 15.65 9.00 3.21
N VAL A 229 15.60 7.67 3.14
CA VAL A 229 16.60 6.78 3.76
C VAL A 229 18.00 7.08 3.24
N ASN A 230 18.19 7.15 1.91
CA ASN A 230 19.49 7.43 1.30
C ASN A 230 20.07 8.78 1.72
N ALA A 231 19.23 9.82 1.82
CA ALA A 231 19.65 11.13 2.31
C ALA A 231 20.12 11.06 3.77
N SER A 232 19.38 10.37 4.64
CA SER A 232 19.73 10.19 6.05
C SER A 232 21.01 9.37 6.23
N VAL A 233 21.16 8.27 5.49
CA VAL A 233 22.39 7.45 5.46
C VAL A 233 23.60 8.25 5.00
N SER A 234 23.43 9.10 3.97
CA SER A 234 24.50 9.98 3.49
C SER A 234 24.93 10.99 4.56
N TYR A 235 23.96 11.62 5.23
CA TYR A 235 24.23 12.53 6.35
C TYR A 235 24.97 11.83 7.50
N PHE A 236 24.47 10.68 7.94
CA PHE A 236 25.09 9.87 8.98
C PHE A 236 26.53 9.48 8.63
N ARG A 237 26.77 9.06 7.38
CA ARG A 237 28.12 8.73 6.90
C ARG A 237 29.06 9.93 6.95
N LYS A 238 28.61 11.11 6.50
CA LYS A 238 29.40 12.35 6.58
C LYS A 238 29.80 12.69 8.02
N LYS A 239 28.89 12.50 8.98
CA LYS A 239 29.17 12.71 10.41
C LYS A 239 30.13 11.69 10.98
N LYS A 240 30.03 10.43 10.56
CA LYS A 240 31.00 9.39 10.92
C LYS A 240 32.41 9.70 10.37
N ASP A 241 32.50 10.20 9.14
CA ASP A 241 33.77 10.61 8.53
C ASP A 241 34.36 11.84 9.23
N GLU A 242 33.51 12.79 9.65
CA GLU A 242 33.91 13.94 10.46
C GLU A 242 34.48 13.51 11.82
N LEU A 243 33.83 12.57 12.49
CA LEU A 243 34.30 11.99 13.75
C LEU A 243 35.68 11.35 13.60
N ALA A 244 35.89 10.58 12.53
CA ALA A 244 37.18 9.95 12.24
C ALA A 244 38.29 10.99 12.02
N ARG A 245 38.00 12.08 11.30
CA ARG A 245 38.97 13.19 11.11
C ARG A 245 39.33 13.88 12.43
N LEU A 246 38.34 14.13 13.28
CA LEU A 246 38.58 14.75 14.60
C LEU A 246 39.39 13.84 15.52
N GLN A 247 39.16 12.53 15.49
CA GLN A 247 39.94 11.55 16.24
C GLN A 247 41.43 11.57 15.83
N VAL A 248 41.72 11.61 14.52
CA VAL A 248 43.10 11.76 14.04
C VAL A 248 43.72 13.08 14.51
N CYS A 249 42.96 14.19 14.43
CA CYS A 249 43.42 15.50 14.90
C CYS A 249 43.74 15.51 16.41
N LYS A 250 42.95 14.79 17.20
CA LYS A 250 43.19 14.59 18.64
C LYS A 250 44.49 13.82 18.87
N GLU A 251 44.70 12.70 18.19
CA GLU A 251 45.92 11.88 18.30
C GLU A 251 47.18 12.69 17.95
N ASP A 252 47.12 13.52 16.90
CA ASP A 252 48.21 14.42 16.51
C ASP A 252 48.49 15.49 17.57
N ALA A 253 47.45 16.10 18.14
CA ALA A 253 47.58 17.07 19.21
C ALA A 253 48.19 16.45 20.48
N GLU A 254 47.76 15.24 20.84
CA GLU A 254 48.33 14.45 21.94
C GLU A 254 49.80 14.09 21.70
N ALA A 255 50.17 13.73 20.47
CA ALA A 255 51.56 13.46 20.11
C ALA A 255 52.44 14.72 20.24
N ASN A 256 51.93 15.89 19.81
CA ASN A 256 52.61 17.17 19.99
C ASN A 256 52.80 17.53 21.46
N LEU A 257 51.74 17.38 22.26
CA LEU A 257 51.79 17.63 23.69
C LEU A 257 52.83 16.74 24.38
N ARG A 258 52.90 15.45 24.02
CA ARG A 258 53.92 14.52 24.52
C ARG A 258 55.34 14.97 24.17
N ARG A 259 55.59 15.41 22.92
CA ARG A 259 56.91 15.93 22.50
C ARG A 259 57.32 17.17 23.29
N ILE A 260 56.39 18.10 23.51
CA ILE A 260 56.65 19.32 24.27
C ILE A 260 56.90 18.99 25.75
N GLN A 261 56.12 18.10 26.34
CA GLN A 261 56.34 17.61 27.71
C GLN A 261 57.71 16.93 27.85
N GLN A 262 58.15 16.16 26.86
CA GLN A 262 59.49 15.56 26.86
C GLN A 262 60.59 16.64 26.85
N SER A 263 60.49 17.64 25.98
CA SER A 263 61.45 18.77 25.94
C SER A 263 61.47 19.59 27.24
N LYS A 264 60.32 19.69 27.94
CA LYS A 264 60.22 20.30 29.27
C LYS A 264 61.02 19.52 30.31
N ILE A 265 60.97 18.18 30.28
CA ILE A 265 61.72 17.31 31.19
C ILE A 265 63.23 17.44 30.93
N GLU A 266 63.64 17.44 29.66
CA GLU A 266 65.03 17.63 29.25
C GLU A 266 65.59 18.99 29.71
N LEU A 267 64.83 20.08 29.54
CA LEU A 267 65.24 21.40 30.06
C LEU A 267 65.33 21.43 31.58
N ARG A 268 64.45 20.73 32.31
CA ARG A 268 64.54 20.62 33.78
C ARG A 268 65.82 19.91 34.19
N SER A 269 66.16 18.81 33.52
CA SER A 269 67.42 18.08 33.76
C SER A 269 68.64 18.98 33.49
N ILE A 270 68.65 19.74 32.39
CA ILE A 270 69.74 20.70 32.10
C ILE A 270 69.85 21.77 33.20
N LEU A 271 68.71 22.29 33.68
CA LEU A 271 68.70 23.26 34.78
C LEU A 271 69.26 22.69 36.08
N GLU A 272 68.99 21.43 36.40
CA GLU A 272 69.58 20.75 37.57
C GLU A 272 71.10 20.61 37.43
N VAL A 273 71.60 20.22 36.25
CA VAL A 273 73.04 20.15 35.97
C VAL A 273 73.70 21.52 36.08
N LEU A 274 73.12 22.57 35.49
CA LEU A 274 73.64 23.94 35.57
C LEU A 274 73.63 24.45 37.03
N LYS A 275 72.59 24.14 37.79
CA LYS A 275 72.49 24.51 39.22
C LYS A 275 73.59 23.83 40.04
N SER A 276 73.83 22.54 39.83
CA SER A 276 74.92 21.81 40.49
C SER A 276 76.30 22.37 40.14
N LYS A 277 76.55 22.72 38.86
CA LYS A 277 77.81 23.36 38.43
C LYS A 277 78.01 24.73 39.07
N ILE A 278 76.97 25.55 39.17
CA ILE A 278 77.05 26.86 39.85
C ILE A 278 77.37 26.67 41.34
N GLU A 279 76.75 25.67 41.98
CA GLU A 279 76.99 25.37 43.40
C GLU A 279 78.42 24.87 43.64
N GLU A 280 78.93 23.94 42.82
CA GLU A 280 80.33 23.50 42.85
C GLU A 280 81.28 24.69 42.66
N LYS A 281 80.92 25.61 41.74
CA LYS A 281 81.71 26.83 41.52
C LYS A 281 81.70 27.75 42.75
N ASN A 282 80.55 27.91 43.42
CA ASN A 282 80.45 28.67 44.67
C ASN A 282 81.29 28.06 45.79
N GLN A 283 81.22 26.74 45.99
CA GLN A 283 82.00 26.02 47.02
C GLN A 283 83.51 26.18 46.81
N ARG A 284 83.94 26.07 45.55
CA ARG A 284 85.35 26.29 45.18
C ARG A 284 85.77 27.75 45.42
N GLN A 285 84.95 28.75 45.05
CA GLN A 285 85.21 30.16 45.35
C GLN A 285 85.32 30.41 46.87
N GLU A 286 84.48 29.77 47.69
CA GLU A 286 84.60 29.82 49.15
C GLU A 286 85.88 29.15 49.66
N SER A 287 86.23 27.98 49.12
CA SER A 287 87.48 27.30 49.46
C SER A 287 88.72 28.14 49.10
N GLU A 288 88.72 28.83 47.96
CA GLU A 288 89.77 29.78 47.57
C GLU A 288 89.82 30.99 48.50
N LYS A 289 88.67 31.57 48.89
CA LYS A 289 88.62 32.66 49.88
C LYS A 289 89.21 32.23 51.23
N VAL A 290 88.90 31.01 51.69
CA VAL A 290 89.45 30.44 52.93
C VAL A 290 90.96 30.23 52.79
N LEU A 291 91.44 29.65 51.68
CA LEU A 291 92.87 29.50 51.40
C LEU A 291 93.60 30.86 51.35
N PHE A 292 92.97 31.88 50.76
CA PHE A 292 93.51 33.24 50.71
C PHE A 292 93.59 33.88 52.11
N ALA A 293 92.62 33.60 52.98
CA ALA A 293 92.64 34.05 54.37
C ALA A 293 93.74 33.35 55.19
N ILE A 294 93.97 32.05 54.97
CA ILE A 294 95.06 31.29 55.62
C ILE A 294 96.44 31.79 55.15
N ASP A 295 96.65 31.98 53.85
CA ASP A 295 97.88 32.52 53.23
C ASP A 295 98.20 33.95 53.72
N ASN A 296 97.19 34.69 54.21
CA ASN A 296 97.38 36.01 54.85
C ASN A 296 97.73 35.94 56.35
N ILE A 297 97.35 34.87 57.06
CA ILE A 297 97.69 34.67 58.48
C ILE A 297 99.13 34.13 58.62
N GLU A 298 99.56 33.25 57.69
CA GLU A 298 100.93 32.70 57.66
C GLU A 298 102.02 33.75 57.37
N LYS A 299 101.66 34.92 56.84
CA LYS A 299 102.59 36.01 56.52
C LYS A 299 102.88 36.98 57.67
N VAL A 300 102.28 36.77 58.85
CA VAL A 300 102.51 37.66 59.99
C VAL A 300 103.89 37.48 60.62
N ASP A 301 104.59 36.35 60.41
CA ASP A 301 105.88 36.07 61.09
C ASP A 301 107.14 35.90 60.22
N ASN A 302 107.10 36.06 58.88
CA ASN A 302 108.33 35.94 58.08
C ASN A 302 108.57 37.10 57.11
N THR A 303 109.49 37.97 57.54
CA THR A 303 110.06 39.05 56.73
C THR A 303 111.07 38.47 55.73
N SER A 304 111.03 38.97 54.49
CA SER A 304 112.01 38.75 53.39
C SER A 304 111.85 37.50 52.49
N GLN A 305 110.95 37.57 51.51
CA GLN A 305 111.31 37.49 50.08
C GLN A 305 110.06 37.77 49.23
N ARG A 306 110.12 38.90 48.53
CA ARG A 306 109.01 39.46 47.75
C ARG A 306 108.86 38.66 46.44
N ASN A 307 108.14 37.56 46.49
CA ASN A 307 107.84 36.72 45.34
C ASN A 307 106.66 37.32 44.54
N TRP A 308 106.93 37.81 43.33
CA TRP A 308 106.02 38.50 42.41
C TRP A 308 104.97 37.58 41.74
N GLN A 309 104.61 36.45 42.34
CA GLN A 309 103.63 35.47 41.79
C GLN A 309 102.16 35.83 42.04
N VAL A 310 101.87 36.98 42.67
CA VAL A 310 100.51 37.42 43.01
C VAL A 310 99.69 37.86 41.78
N CYS A 311 100.33 38.15 40.63
CA CYS A 311 99.66 38.59 39.40
C CYS A 311 98.81 37.47 38.72
N GLY A 312 99.08 36.19 38.98
CA GLY A 312 98.32 35.06 38.41
C GLY A 312 96.97 34.81 39.07
N LYS A 313 96.90 34.86 40.41
CA LYS A 313 95.68 34.57 41.20
C LYS A 313 94.52 35.52 40.89
N ALA A 314 94.80 36.81 40.64
CA ALA A 314 93.76 37.78 40.28
C ALA A 314 93.14 37.49 38.89
N SER A 315 93.96 37.05 37.93
CA SER A 315 93.46 36.68 36.61
C SER A 315 92.67 35.36 36.64
N GLU A 316 93.06 34.42 37.50
CA GLU A 316 92.33 33.16 37.70
C GLU A 316 90.97 33.38 38.37
N LEU A 317 90.89 34.21 39.40
CA LEU A 317 89.62 34.62 40.02
C LEU A 317 88.71 35.34 39.03
N LEU A 318 89.25 36.18 38.15
CA LEU A 318 88.47 36.89 37.14
C LEU A 318 87.91 35.91 36.09
N LYS A 319 88.73 34.96 35.61
CA LYS A 319 88.27 33.87 34.72
C LYS A 319 87.20 33.01 35.40
N TYR A 320 87.35 32.76 36.69
CA TYR A 320 86.40 32.01 37.48
C TYR A 320 85.04 32.69 37.57
N GLU A 321 85.04 33.99 37.85
CA GLU A 321 83.85 34.83 37.92
C GLU A 321 83.19 34.97 36.54
N GLU A 322 83.98 35.05 35.46
CA GLU A 322 83.48 35.06 34.08
C GLU A 322 82.78 33.73 33.71
N GLU A 323 83.37 32.58 34.04
CA GLU A 323 82.75 31.27 33.85
C GLU A 323 81.47 31.09 34.69
N LYS A 324 81.45 31.60 35.92
CA LYS A 324 80.27 31.61 36.79
C LYS A 324 79.15 32.44 36.17
N ASN A 325 79.45 33.65 35.71
CA ASN A 325 78.48 34.52 35.03
C ASN A 325 77.95 33.89 33.73
N LYS A 326 78.80 33.16 33.00
CA LYS A 326 78.39 32.39 31.83
C LYS A 326 77.41 31.28 32.19
N LEU A 327 77.70 30.47 33.21
CA LEU A 327 76.77 29.44 33.68
C LEU A 327 75.45 30.06 34.19
N GLN A 328 75.52 31.22 34.84
CA GLN A 328 74.36 31.94 35.34
C GLN A 328 73.48 32.50 34.21
N SER A 329 74.09 32.99 33.12
CA SER A 329 73.35 33.46 31.94
C SER A 329 72.72 32.29 31.16
N GLU A 330 73.43 31.17 31.00
CA GLU A 330 72.88 29.92 30.42
C GLU A 330 71.71 29.36 31.26
N MET A 331 71.81 29.44 32.60
CA MET A 331 70.73 29.08 33.51
C MET A 331 69.52 30.00 33.35
N LYS A 332 69.73 31.32 33.21
CA LYS A 332 68.64 32.29 32.97
C LYS A 332 67.94 32.00 31.64
N LEU A 333 68.70 31.78 30.56
CA LEU A 333 68.16 31.43 29.25
C LEU A 333 67.35 30.12 29.29
N SER A 334 67.85 29.11 30.01
CA SER A 334 67.14 27.83 30.17
C SER A 334 65.83 27.99 30.96
N ARG A 335 65.79 28.89 31.96
CA ARG A 335 64.55 29.24 32.70
C ARG A 335 63.54 29.94 31.78
N GLU A 336 63.99 30.86 30.93
CA GLU A 336 63.13 31.57 29.97
C GLU A 336 62.52 30.58 28.95
N LYS A 337 63.34 29.68 28.38
CA LYS A 337 62.86 28.59 27.52
C LYS A 337 61.81 27.71 28.22
N LEU A 338 62.01 27.40 29.50
CA LEU A 338 61.05 26.63 30.29
C LEU A 338 59.72 27.38 30.52
N VAL A 339 59.73 28.70 30.62
CA VAL A 339 58.50 29.52 30.67
C VAL A 339 57.78 29.49 29.32
N PHE A 340 58.52 29.56 28.21
CA PHE A 340 57.95 29.42 26.87
C PHE A 340 57.27 28.05 26.68
N ILE A 341 57.97 26.96 27.01
CA ILE A 341 57.42 25.60 26.91
C ILE A 341 56.20 25.41 27.81
N ARG A 342 56.15 26.05 28.99
CA ARG A 342 54.95 26.00 29.84
C ARG A 342 53.72 26.61 29.17
N ARG A 343 53.88 27.77 28.53
CA ARG A 343 52.79 28.40 27.75
C ARG A 343 52.38 27.51 26.58
N GLU A 344 53.35 26.93 25.87
CA GLU A 344 53.07 26.02 24.77
C GLU A 344 52.25 24.79 25.23
N VAL A 345 52.58 24.20 26.37
CA VAL A 345 51.80 23.11 26.98
C VAL A 345 50.35 23.54 27.27
N GLU A 346 50.15 24.73 27.83
CA GLU A 346 48.80 25.26 28.10
C GLU A 346 48.00 25.50 26.82
N ASP A 347 48.63 26.03 25.77
CA ASP A 347 47.99 26.28 24.48
C ASP A 347 47.58 24.98 23.77
N TRP A 348 48.46 23.96 23.77
CA TRP A 348 48.12 22.64 23.25
C TRP A 348 47.05 21.94 24.09
N SER A 349 47.04 22.13 25.41
CA SER A 349 45.96 21.61 26.28
C SER A 349 44.61 22.21 25.89
N LYS A 350 44.52 23.54 25.75
CA LYS A 350 43.27 24.21 25.34
C LYS A 350 42.79 23.74 23.97
N ARG A 351 43.71 23.53 23.03
CA ARG A 351 43.39 22.99 21.71
C ARG A 351 42.80 21.58 21.81
N LEU A 352 43.35 20.75 22.69
CA LEU A 352 42.87 19.39 22.92
C LEU A 352 41.48 19.39 23.55
N ASP A 353 41.22 20.26 24.53
CA ASP A 353 39.89 20.43 25.12
C ASP A 353 38.84 20.86 24.07
N LYS A 354 39.24 21.76 23.14
CA LYS A 354 38.36 22.17 22.03
C LYS A 354 38.03 20.99 21.10
N ILE A 355 39.04 20.22 20.68
CA ILE A 355 38.83 19.03 19.82
C ILE A 355 37.97 18.00 20.54
N GLU A 356 38.16 17.78 21.84
CA GLU A 356 37.34 16.86 22.63
C GLU A 356 35.87 17.30 22.67
N GLY A 357 35.61 18.60 22.86
CA GLY A 357 34.26 19.15 22.79
C GLY A 357 33.60 18.93 21.42
N GLU A 358 34.33 19.17 20.32
CA GLU A 358 33.86 18.91 18.95
C GLU A 358 33.56 17.42 18.73
N ILE A 359 34.42 16.51 19.22
CA ILE A 359 34.21 15.06 19.15
C ILE A 359 32.92 14.67 19.87
N GLN A 360 32.66 15.18 21.07
CA GLN A 360 31.46 14.87 21.83
C GLN A 360 30.18 15.32 21.09
N VAL A 361 30.20 16.53 20.52
CA VAL A 361 29.08 17.03 19.71
C VAL A 361 28.83 16.15 18.49
N VAL A 362 29.87 15.83 17.71
CA VAL A 362 29.73 14.97 16.52
C VAL A 362 29.34 13.54 16.88
N GLN A 363 29.75 13.02 18.04
CA GLN A 363 29.31 11.71 18.55
C GLN A 363 27.81 11.71 18.85
N MET A 364 27.29 12.75 19.50
CA MET A 364 25.86 12.89 19.74
C MET A 364 25.07 12.98 18.43
N ASP A 365 25.55 13.77 17.46
CA ASP A 365 24.95 13.87 16.12
C ASP A 365 24.97 12.53 15.38
N THR A 366 26.06 11.77 15.52
CA THR A 366 26.20 10.43 14.92
C THR A 366 25.18 9.47 15.53
N GLN A 367 24.99 9.50 16.85
CA GLN A 367 23.99 8.67 17.53
C GLN A 367 22.56 9.05 17.12
N LYS A 368 22.26 10.35 17.02
CA LYS A 368 20.98 10.85 16.52
C LYS A 368 20.75 10.44 15.06
N GLY A 369 21.78 10.53 14.22
CA GLY A 369 21.75 10.08 12.83
C GLY A 369 21.47 8.58 12.70
N SER A 370 22.09 7.73 13.53
CA SER A 370 21.84 6.28 13.55
C SER A 370 20.37 5.96 13.82
N LYS A 371 19.79 6.55 14.87
CA LYS A 371 18.37 6.36 15.22
C LYS A 371 17.44 6.83 14.09
N SER A 372 17.76 7.99 13.50
CA SER A 372 16.96 8.51 12.38
C SER A 372 17.03 7.61 11.14
N VAL A 373 18.18 7.01 10.83
CA VAL A 373 18.31 6.02 9.75
C VAL A 373 17.46 4.79 10.06
N GLU A 374 17.55 4.23 11.27
CA GLU A 374 16.76 3.07 11.70
C GLU A 374 15.25 3.31 11.58
N GLU A 375 14.77 4.47 12.04
CA GLU A 375 13.36 4.88 11.94
C GLU A 375 12.88 4.98 10.48
N MET A 376 13.71 5.58 9.60
CA MET A 376 13.37 5.70 8.18
C MET A 376 13.43 4.36 7.43
N GLU A 377 14.37 3.48 7.78
CA GLU A 377 14.45 2.12 7.24
C GLU A 377 13.23 1.30 7.62
N PHE A 378 12.79 1.41 8.89
CA PHE A 378 11.55 0.77 9.34
C PHE A 378 10.34 1.29 8.55
N ALA A 379 10.22 2.61 8.38
CA ALA A 379 9.14 3.20 7.61
C ALA A 379 9.16 2.77 6.13
N LEU A 380 10.34 2.65 5.52
CA LEU A 380 10.49 2.11 4.16
C LEU A 380 10.03 0.65 4.09
N GLN A 381 10.38 -0.17 5.08
CA GLN A 381 9.97 -1.57 5.12
C GLN A 381 8.44 -1.71 5.20
N THR A 382 7.77 -0.85 5.98
CA THR A 382 6.30 -0.80 6.01
C THR A 382 5.72 -0.47 4.65
N VAL A 383 6.26 0.53 3.94
CA VAL A 383 5.80 0.89 2.58
C VAL A 383 5.98 -0.27 1.59
N ILE A 384 7.11 -0.99 1.68
CA ILE A 384 7.36 -2.17 0.85
C ILE A 384 6.33 -3.27 1.13
N GLN A 385 6.05 -3.56 2.40
CA GLN A 385 5.05 -4.56 2.79
C GLN A 385 3.65 -4.19 2.32
N GLU A 386 3.24 -2.94 2.48
CA GLU A 386 1.95 -2.45 1.96
C GLU A 386 1.85 -2.66 0.44
N LYS A 387 2.91 -2.32 -0.30
CA LYS A 387 2.95 -2.54 -1.76
C LYS A 387 2.87 -4.02 -2.13
N GLU A 388 3.59 -4.88 -1.41
CA GLU A 388 3.55 -6.34 -1.63
C GLU A 388 2.14 -6.89 -1.44
N THR A 389 1.44 -6.50 -0.37
CA THR A 389 0.05 -6.95 -0.15
C THR A 389 -0.89 -6.51 -1.27
N LEU A 390 -0.69 -5.32 -1.84
CA LEU A 390 -1.48 -4.84 -2.97
C LEU A 390 -1.19 -5.61 -4.26
N LEU A 391 0.07 -5.97 -4.49
CA LEU A 391 0.45 -6.80 -5.64
C LEU A 391 -0.18 -8.20 -5.52
N GLU A 392 -0.16 -8.80 -4.34
CA GLU A 392 -0.81 -10.09 -4.08
C GLU A 392 -2.32 -10.03 -4.34
N ILE A 393 -3.01 -9.00 -3.84
CA ILE A 393 -4.45 -8.79 -4.11
C ILE A 393 -4.71 -8.65 -5.62
N THR A 394 -3.84 -7.93 -6.32
CA THR A 394 -3.97 -7.72 -7.77
C THR A 394 -3.78 -9.03 -8.55
N GLU A 395 -2.76 -9.83 -8.21
CA GLU A 395 -2.49 -11.12 -8.84
C GLU A 395 -3.63 -12.13 -8.59
N ASN A 396 -4.13 -12.18 -7.36
CA ASN A 396 -5.30 -12.99 -7.00
C ASN A 396 -6.55 -12.55 -7.78
N GLY A 397 -6.81 -11.24 -7.85
CA GLY A 397 -7.94 -10.70 -8.62
C GLY A 397 -7.83 -10.99 -10.12
N MET A 398 -6.62 -10.92 -10.69
CA MET A 398 -6.39 -11.28 -12.10
C MET A 398 -6.67 -12.76 -12.35
N SER A 399 -6.29 -13.63 -11.42
CA SER A 399 -6.61 -15.07 -11.49
C SER A 399 -8.12 -15.32 -11.42
N GLU A 400 -8.83 -14.57 -10.58
CA GLU A 400 -10.30 -14.64 -10.50
C GLU A 400 -10.98 -14.15 -11.80
N ILE A 401 -10.47 -13.05 -12.41
CA ILE A 401 -10.92 -12.61 -13.73
C ILE A 401 -10.73 -13.71 -14.78
N GLN A 402 -9.57 -14.36 -14.81
CA GLN A 402 -9.30 -15.45 -15.76
C GLN A 402 -10.31 -16.59 -15.58
N SER A 403 -10.59 -16.98 -14.34
CA SER A 403 -11.62 -17.98 -14.04
C SER A 403 -13.02 -17.54 -14.49
N MET A 404 -13.40 -16.29 -14.24
CA MET A 404 -14.69 -15.75 -14.67
C MET A 404 -14.82 -15.65 -16.19
N ILE A 405 -13.74 -15.34 -16.92
CA ILE A 405 -13.74 -15.34 -18.39
C ILE A 405 -14.03 -16.75 -18.92
N LEU A 406 -13.40 -17.77 -18.33
CA LEU A 406 -13.67 -19.16 -18.72
C LEU A 406 -15.12 -19.58 -18.41
N GLU A 407 -15.63 -19.22 -17.23
CA GLU A 407 -17.03 -19.48 -16.87
C GLU A 407 -18.00 -18.74 -17.80
N TYR A 408 -17.70 -17.49 -18.16
CA TYR A 408 -18.49 -16.70 -19.09
C TYR A 408 -18.52 -17.36 -20.48
N GLN A 409 -17.37 -17.77 -20.99
CA GLN A 409 -17.27 -18.47 -22.27
C GLN A 409 -18.09 -19.77 -22.24
N GLN A 410 -17.98 -20.55 -21.17
CA GLN A 410 -18.80 -21.75 -21.00
C GLN A 410 -20.30 -21.42 -21.02
N CYS A 411 -20.73 -20.38 -20.31
CA CYS A 411 -22.13 -19.97 -20.30
C CYS A 411 -22.61 -19.50 -21.69
N VAL A 412 -21.76 -18.82 -22.46
CA VAL A 412 -22.06 -18.46 -23.86
C VAL A 412 -22.28 -19.71 -24.70
N PHE A 413 -21.35 -20.67 -24.66
CA PHE A 413 -21.47 -21.91 -25.40
C PHE A 413 -22.72 -22.71 -25.02
N ASP A 414 -23.00 -22.83 -23.71
CA ASP A 414 -24.18 -23.57 -23.22
C ASP A 414 -25.48 -22.89 -23.66
N THR A 415 -25.54 -21.55 -23.61
CA THR A 415 -26.71 -20.79 -24.05
C THR A 415 -26.95 -20.99 -25.55
N ASP A 416 -25.92 -20.82 -26.38
CA ASP A 416 -26.00 -20.96 -27.82
C ASP A 416 -26.37 -22.41 -28.23
N LEU A 417 -25.85 -23.40 -27.49
CA LEU A 417 -26.21 -24.81 -27.69
C LEU A 417 -27.69 -25.07 -27.38
N LYS A 418 -28.20 -24.56 -26.25
CA LYS A 418 -29.62 -24.73 -25.88
C LYS A 418 -30.56 -23.99 -26.81
N GLU A 419 -30.18 -22.82 -27.31
CA GLU A 419 -30.93 -22.11 -28.36
C GLU A 419 -31.02 -22.95 -29.65
N ALA A 420 -29.91 -23.57 -30.07
CA ALA A 420 -29.91 -24.44 -31.24
C ALA A 420 -30.76 -25.72 -31.05
N GLU A 421 -30.70 -26.34 -29.87
CA GLU A 421 -31.58 -27.48 -29.51
C GLU A 421 -33.06 -27.08 -29.53
N LEU A 422 -33.41 -25.91 -28.97
CA LEU A 422 -34.77 -25.38 -29.00
C LEU A 422 -35.27 -25.16 -30.42
N LYS A 423 -34.45 -24.54 -31.26
CA LYS A 423 -34.80 -24.30 -32.66
C LYS A 423 -35.06 -25.60 -33.42
N THR A 424 -34.21 -26.61 -33.21
CA THR A 424 -34.39 -27.92 -33.85
C THR A 424 -35.70 -28.58 -33.41
N LEU A 425 -36.01 -28.52 -32.10
CA LEU A 425 -37.24 -29.08 -31.56
C LEU A 425 -38.49 -28.31 -32.00
N GLU A 426 -38.39 -26.99 -32.15
CA GLU A 426 -39.45 -26.16 -32.72
C GLU A 426 -39.76 -26.57 -34.17
N GLU A 427 -38.72 -26.76 -35.00
CA GLU A 427 -38.85 -27.24 -36.37
C GLU A 427 -39.50 -28.65 -36.41
N GLU A 428 -39.09 -29.57 -35.53
CA GLU A 428 -39.71 -30.90 -35.39
C GLU A 428 -41.20 -30.82 -35.00
N LEU A 429 -41.55 -29.94 -34.05
CA LEU A 429 -42.94 -29.72 -33.63
C LEU A 429 -43.78 -29.18 -34.79
N GLN A 430 -43.27 -28.20 -35.54
CA GLN A 430 -43.96 -27.63 -36.71
C GLN A 430 -44.22 -28.70 -37.78
N LEU A 431 -43.24 -29.56 -38.06
CA LEU A 431 -43.40 -30.69 -38.97
C LEU A 431 -44.44 -31.70 -38.46
N GLY A 432 -44.42 -32.00 -37.15
CA GLY A 432 -45.39 -32.89 -36.51
C GLY A 432 -46.83 -32.37 -36.60
N PHE A 433 -47.05 -31.07 -36.37
CA PHE A 433 -48.36 -30.44 -36.57
C PHE A 433 -48.83 -30.54 -38.02
N GLY A 434 -47.94 -30.30 -39.00
CA GLY A 434 -48.24 -30.45 -40.41
C GLY A 434 -48.66 -31.88 -40.77
N ARG A 435 -47.96 -32.90 -40.24
CA ARG A 435 -48.29 -34.32 -40.45
C ARG A 435 -49.66 -34.69 -39.88
N ILE A 436 -50.02 -34.23 -38.68
CA ILE A 436 -51.33 -34.47 -38.09
C ILE A 436 -52.43 -33.83 -38.95
N GLU A 437 -52.20 -32.64 -39.49
CA GLU A 437 -53.16 -31.98 -40.39
C GLU A 437 -53.39 -32.79 -41.67
N GLU A 438 -52.32 -33.33 -42.27
CA GLU A 438 -52.42 -34.25 -43.41
C GLU A 438 -53.19 -35.53 -43.07
N LEU A 439 -52.89 -36.15 -41.93
CA LEU A 439 -53.58 -37.35 -41.45
C LEU A 439 -55.07 -37.08 -41.21
N ARG A 440 -55.43 -35.90 -40.68
CA ARG A 440 -56.83 -35.47 -40.53
C ARG A 440 -57.53 -35.29 -41.88
N LYS A 441 -56.83 -34.76 -42.91
CA LYS A 441 -57.36 -34.70 -44.29
C LYS A 441 -57.58 -36.10 -44.86
N MET A 442 -56.65 -37.03 -44.66
CA MET A 442 -56.80 -38.43 -45.08
C MET A 442 -57.94 -39.13 -44.34
N ARG A 443 -58.10 -38.90 -43.04
CA ARG A 443 -59.22 -39.40 -42.23
C ARG A 443 -60.56 -38.92 -42.79
N ALA A 444 -60.67 -37.63 -43.13
CA ALA A 444 -61.89 -37.08 -43.71
C ALA A 444 -62.23 -37.75 -45.06
N ALA A 445 -61.23 -37.93 -45.93
CA ALA A 445 -61.40 -38.63 -47.21
C ALA A 445 -61.78 -40.11 -47.04
N ALA A 446 -61.17 -40.82 -46.08
CA ALA A 446 -61.49 -42.21 -45.75
C ALA A 446 -62.93 -42.33 -45.20
N SER A 447 -63.34 -41.40 -44.33
CA SER A 447 -64.72 -41.31 -43.81
C SER A 447 -65.73 -41.05 -44.92
N GLU A 448 -65.41 -40.16 -45.86
CA GLU A 448 -66.26 -39.88 -47.03
C GLU A 448 -66.39 -41.11 -47.94
N LYS A 449 -65.29 -41.84 -48.18
CA LYS A 449 -65.32 -43.10 -48.93
C LYS A 449 -66.17 -44.15 -48.23
N MET A 450 -66.02 -44.29 -46.91
CA MET A 450 -66.79 -45.22 -46.08
C MET A 450 -68.29 -44.89 -46.12
N THR A 451 -68.66 -43.63 -45.93
CA THR A 451 -70.07 -43.18 -45.98
C THR A 451 -70.69 -43.36 -47.37
N LYS A 452 -69.96 -43.09 -48.46
CA LYS A 452 -70.41 -43.38 -49.83
C LYS A 452 -70.66 -44.87 -50.07
N LEU A 453 -69.79 -45.76 -49.58
CA LEU A 453 -69.96 -47.22 -49.70
C LEU A 453 -71.18 -47.72 -48.90
N LEU A 454 -71.43 -47.15 -47.71
CA LEU A 454 -72.60 -47.44 -46.88
C LEU A 454 -73.91 -46.92 -47.49
N GLN A 455 -73.88 -45.74 -48.11
CA GLN A 455 -75.05 -45.20 -48.84
C GLN A 455 -75.35 -46.04 -50.08
N ASN A 456 -74.34 -46.42 -50.87
CA ASN A 456 -74.52 -47.28 -52.05
C ASN A 456 -75.04 -48.69 -51.72
N THR A 457 -74.85 -49.16 -50.49
CA THR A 457 -75.45 -50.42 -49.99
C THR A 457 -76.89 -50.23 -49.51
N SER A 458 -77.29 -49.00 -49.13
CA SER A 458 -78.65 -48.64 -48.69
C SER A 458 -79.59 -48.20 -49.82
N SER A 459 -79.09 -47.44 -50.82
CA SER A 459 -79.88 -46.76 -51.85
C SER A 459 -80.49 -47.66 -52.94
N HIS A 460 -80.28 -48.97 -52.92
CA HIS A 460 -80.95 -49.89 -53.85
C HIS A 460 -82.31 -50.41 -53.36
N SER A 461 -82.88 -49.82 -52.30
CA SER A 461 -84.15 -50.26 -51.71
C SER A 461 -85.36 -49.33 -51.90
N CYS A 462 -85.25 -48.18 -52.57
CA CYS A 462 -86.43 -47.32 -52.83
C CYS A 462 -86.28 -46.39 -54.04
N SER A 463 -86.88 -46.80 -55.15
CA SER A 463 -87.49 -45.87 -56.12
C SER A 463 -88.62 -46.61 -56.83
N ALA A 464 -89.76 -46.66 -56.16
CA ALA A 464 -91.06 -46.87 -56.81
C ALA A 464 -91.73 -45.50 -56.85
N ASP A 465 -92.10 -45.05 -58.04
CA ASP A 465 -93.20 -44.11 -58.19
C ASP A 465 -94.04 -44.54 -59.40
N ASP A 466 -95.27 -44.91 -59.05
CA ASP A 466 -96.41 -45.20 -59.91
C ASP A 466 -96.73 -44.03 -60.84
N LYS A 467 -97.05 -44.34 -62.10
CA LYS A 467 -98.16 -43.67 -62.81
C LYS A 467 -98.93 -44.67 -63.69
N MET A 468 -100.18 -44.88 -63.30
CA MET A 468 -101.28 -45.44 -64.09
C MET A 468 -101.72 -44.50 -65.24
N GLU A 469 -102.55 -45.07 -66.13
CA GLU A 469 -103.23 -44.55 -67.34
C GLU A 469 -102.41 -44.79 -68.63
N GLU A 470 -102.83 -45.65 -69.57
CA GLU A 470 -104.17 -46.06 -70.02
C GLU A 470 -104.22 -47.56 -70.40
#